data_AF-A0A504YAD7-F1
#
_entry.id   AF-A0A504YAD7-F1
#
_cell.length_a   1.000
_cell.length_b   1.000
_cell.length_c   1.000
_cell.angle_alpha   90.00
_cell.angle_beta   90.00
_cell.angle_gamma   90.00
#
_symmetry.space_group_name_H-M   'P 1'
#
loop_
_entity.id
_entity.type
_entity.pdbx_description
1 polymer ?
#
loop_
_entity_poly.entity_id
_entity_poly.type
_entity_poly.pdbx_seq_one_letter_code
_entity_poly.pdbx_strand_id
1 'polypeptide(L)'
;MTFIDKNVIAFFLVVVAAHFMGKSVGYQIIYPHGCKELGESLKVDELRRRLNDLSNSFDQIIEEDSYEADTTYDLDSSAQLSKHDKLKGLFLLLVSPEYTQHNDMDIQLRVGVCVCKMLKIFCPNNPFSGMLEERSFTKNTLLFILACISKLVNVKNKSDINYPKLHTILYICCQIDVFLWCASLEDEATLFECIKTAFNIVKNINDWAWTEPSVIRQMLLDMVVKVIAQAESLLTREIIIYILELLIEPARSTQPQQHTFARDLVIRTTSHMEYNIQMLLQNALIAGNVEPQKETGELSESKHASEENVEETSDSDTESEVNGSHQLNPLGEHTFLIIYALHTIQESLVAPILPTIELKLKSPSERERKRSFRLLARLFSEPAKDSSPISFL
;
A
#
# COMPACT_ATOMS: atom_id res chain seq x y z
N MET A 1 -19.66 -46.61 -14.67
CA MET A 1 -20.02 -45.73 -13.53
C MET A 1 -19.08 -44.54 -13.61
N THR A 2 -19.56 -43.43 -14.14
CA THR A 2 -18.71 -42.34 -14.66
C THR A 2 -18.13 -41.50 -13.52
N PHE A 3 -16.82 -41.28 -13.55
CA PHE A 3 -16.15 -40.28 -12.71
C PHE A 3 -16.72 -38.90 -13.06
N ILE A 4 -17.40 -38.26 -12.11
CA ILE A 4 -17.67 -36.82 -12.18
C ILE A 4 -16.38 -36.13 -11.78
N ASP A 5 -15.85 -35.29 -12.66
CA ASP A 5 -14.60 -34.57 -12.44
C ASP A 5 -14.71 -33.64 -11.22
N LYS A 6 -13.70 -33.67 -10.34
CA LYS A 6 -13.62 -32.79 -9.16
C LYS A 6 -13.67 -31.31 -9.55
N ASN A 7 -13.17 -30.96 -10.74
CA ASN A 7 -13.26 -29.60 -11.28
C ASN A 7 -14.70 -29.19 -11.59
N VAL A 8 -15.56 -30.12 -12.03
CA VAL A 8 -16.99 -29.84 -12.28
C VAL A 8 -17.75 -29.67 -10.97
N ILE A 9 -17.37 -30.39 -9.91
CA ILE A 9 -17.94 -30.23 -8.56
C ILE A 9 -17.50 -28.90 -7.93
N ALA A 10 -16.23 -28.53 -8.05
CA ALA A 10 -15.73 -27.23 -7.63
C ALA A 10 -16.39 -26.08 -8.40
N PHE A 11 -16.55 -26.21 -9.73
CA PHE A 11 -17.26 -25.26 -10.57
C PHE A 11 -18.73 -25.11 -10.15
N PHE A 12 -19.45 -26.21 -9.88
CA PHE A 12 -20.82 -26.15 -9.36
C PHE A 12 -20.91 -25.51 -7.98
N LEU A 13 -19.94 -25.75 -7.08
CA LEU A 13 -19.89 -25.12 -5.77
C LEU A 13 -19.63 -23.61 -5.87
N VAL A 14 -18.81 -23.15 -6.80
CA VAL A 14 -18.57 -21.71 -7.05
C VAL A 14 -19.78 -21.04 -7.69
N VAL A 15 -20.39 -21.65 -8.71
CA VAL A 15 -21.63 -21.12 -9.36
C VAL A 15 -22.79 -21.06 -8.36
N VAL A 16 -22.93 -22.08 -7.52
CA VAL A 16 -23.90 -22.03 -6.41
C VAL A 16 -23.51 -20.95 -5.41
N ALA A 17 -22.23 -20.81 -5.05
CA ALA A 17 -21.77 -19.80 -4.10
C ALA A 17 -21.98 -18.35 -4.60
N ALA A 18 -21.63 -17.99 -5.83
CA ALA A 18 -21.81 -16.63 -6.35
C ALA A 18 -23.29 -16.24 -6.45
N HIS A 19 -24.12 -17.15 -6.99
CA HIS A 19 -25.58 -16.95 -7.01
C HIS A 19 -26.19 -17.02 -5.60
N PHE A 20 -25.56 -17.73 -4.66
CA PHE A 20 -25.91 -17.65 -3.24
C PHE A 20 -25.42 -16.36 -2.59
N MET A 21 -24.28 -15.76 -2.90
CA MET A 21 -23.80 -14.55 -2.18
C MET A 21 -24.79 -13.38 -2.35
N GLY A 22 -25.37 -13.22 -3.54
CA GLY A 22 -26.52 -12.30 -3.72
C GLY A 22 -27.75 -12.68 -2.87
N LYS A 23 -28.05 -13.99 -2.75
CA LYS A 23 -29.23 -14.50 -2.01
C LYS A 23 -29.02 -14.72 -0.50
N SER A 24 -27.79 -14.84 -0.01
CA SER A 24 -27.43 -15.19 1.37
C SER A 24 -27.14 -13.95 2.21
N VAL A 25 -26.77 -12.85 1.56
CA VAL A 25 -26.73 -11.51 2.17
C VAL A 25 -28.11 -10.82 2.06
N GLY A 26 -29.08 -11.43 1.35
CA GLY A 26 -30.48 -11.00 1.34
C GLY A 26 -30.82 -9.82 0.42
N TYR A 27 -29.90 -9.41 -0.47
CA TYR A 27 -30.10 -8.26 -1.37
C TYR A 27 -30.56 -8.69 -2.77
N GLN A 28 -31.67 -8.12 -3.23
CA GLN A 28 -32.10 -8.28 -4.62
C GLN A 28 -31.14 -7.52 -5.56
N ILE A 29 -30.69 -8.19 -6.63
CA ILE A 29 -29.90 -7.53 -7.68
C ILE A 29 -30.85 -6.72 -8.55
N ILE A 30 -30.68 -5.40 -8.57
CA ILE A 30 -31.50 -4.46 -9.35
C ILE A 30 -30.58 -3.70 -10.30
N TYR A 31 -30.92 -3.72 -11.59
CA TYR A 31 -30.19 -3.03 -12.64
C TYR A 31 -30.80 -1.63 -12.90
N PRO A 32 -29.97 -0.59 -13.14
CA PRO A 32 -30.46 0.70 -13.63
C PRO A 32 -31.25 0.60 -14.93
N HIS A 33 -32.09 1.61 -15.22
CA HIS A 33 -32.98 1.57 -16.38
C HIS A 33 -32.19 1.45 -17.70
N GLY A 34 -32.65 0.56 -18.59
CA GLY A 34 -31.98 0.27 -19.87
C GLY A 34 -30.75 -0.65 -19.78
N CYS A 35 -30.23 -0.94 -18.58
CA CYS A 35 -29.13 -1.88 -18.40
C CYS A 35 -29.62 -3.33 -18.43
N LYS A 36 -28.86 -4.20 -19.11
CA LYS A 36 -29.12 -5.65 -19.12
C LYS A 36 -28.35 -6.34 -18.01
N GLU A 37 -28.90 -7.45 -17.54
CA GLU A 37 -28.28 -8.28 -16.49
C GLU A 37 -26.87 -8.72 -16.86
N LEU A 38 -25.97 -8.80 -15.88
CA LEU A 38 -24.67 -9.45 -16.04
C LEU A 38 -24.79 -10.95 -15.77
N GLY A 39 -23.90 -11.76 -16.34
CA GLY A 39 -23.87 -13.20 -16.14
C GLY A 39 -22.57 -13.83 -16.62
N GLU A 40 -22.13 -14.89 -15.94
CA GLU A 40 -20.84 -15.56 -16.15
C GLU A 40 -20.69 -16.20 -17.55
N SER A 41 -21.82 -16.61 -18.16
CA SER A 41 -21.83 -17.25 -19.49
C SER A 41 -21.83 -16.26 -20.66
N LEU A 42 -21.73 -14.95 -20.39
CA LEU A 42 -21.67 -13.94 -21.44
C LEU A 42 -20.34 -13.97 -22.19
N LYS A 43 -20.39 -13.78 -23.51
CA LYS A 43 -19.19 -13.54 -24.32
C LYS A 43 -18.56 -12.20 -23.92
N VAL A 44 -17.23 -12.13 -23.92
CA VAL A 44 -16.43 -10.96 -23.53
C VAL A 44 -16.93 -9.66 -24.16
N ASP A 45 -17.26 -9.65 -25.46
CA ASP A 45 -17.75 -8.43 -26.13
C ASP A 45 -19.14 -7.95 -25.66
N GLU A 46 -20.04 -8.88 -25.32
CA GLU A 46 -21.36 -8.55 -24.77
C GLU A 46 -21.24 -8.11 -23.30
N LEU A 47 -20.35 -8.75 -22.52
CA LEU A 47 -20.03 -8.31 -21.16
C LEU A 47 -19.40 -6.91 -21.17
N ARG A 48 -18.45 -6.65 -22.08
CA ARG A 48 -17.84 -5.33 -22.31
C ARG A 48 -18.91 -4.27 -22.58
N ARG A 49 -19.89 -4.60 -23.43
CA ARG A 49 -21.01 -3.71 -23.76
C ARG A 49 -21.89 -3.43 -22.54
N ARG A 50 -22.34 -4.46 -21.81
CA ARG A 50 -23.21 -4.29 -20.63
C ARG A 50 -22.53 -3.51 -19.50
N LEU A 51 -21.24 -3.73 -19.27
CA LEU A 51 -20.45 -2.92 -18.33
C LEU A 51 -20.32 -1.45 -18.79
N ASN A 52 -20.27 -1.19 -20.10
CA ASN A 52 -20.26 0.17 -20.63
C ASN A 52 -21.63 0.85 -20.47
N ASP A 53 -22.71 0.12 -20.75
CA ASP A 53 -24.09 0.61 -20.58
C ASP A 53 -24.37 0.93 -19.09
N LEU A 54 -23.93 0.05 -18.16
CA LEU A 54 -23.94 0.29 -16.71
C LEU A 54 -23.13 1.53 -16.31
N SER A 55 -21.88 1.63 -16.76
CA SER A 55 -21.01 2.78 -16.52
C SER A 55 -21.68 4.10 -16.91
N ASN A 56 -22.37 4.15 -18.05
CA ASN A 56 -23.06 5.34 -18.52
C ASN A 56 -24.32 5.64 -17.69
N SER A 57 -25.06 4.62 -17.26
CA SER A 57 -26.24 4.82 -16.40
C SER A 57 -25.86 5.27 -14.98
N PHE A 58 -24.70 4.85 -14.47
CA PHE A 58 -24.16 5.39 -13.22
C PHE A 58 -23.74 6.86 -13.35
N ASP A 59 -23.24 7.31 -14.50
CA ASP A 59 -22.97 8.75 -14.71
C ASP A 59 -24.27 9.56 -14.63
N GLN A 60 -25.36 9.09 -15.25
CA GLN A 60 -26.67 9.74 -15.19
C GLN A 60 -27.18 9.87 -13.75
N ILE A 61 -27.04 8.83 -12.91
CA ILE A 61 -27.43 8.87 -11.49
C ILE A 61 -26.57 9.90 -10.73
N ILE A 62 -25.26 9.94 -10.96
CA ILE A 62 -24.33 10.89 -10.32
C ILE A 62 -24.65 12.34 -10.73
N GLU A 63 -25.00 12.56 -12.00
CA GLU A 63 -25.43 13.87 -12.50
C GLU A 63 -26.78 14.29 -11.90
N GLU A 64 -27.79 13.41 -11.89
CA GLU A 64 -29.10 13.65 -11.27
C GLU A 64 -28.97 14.02 -9.77
N ASP A 65 -28.21 13.24 -9.00
CA ASP A 65 -27.98 13.51 -7.57
C ASP A 65 -27.25 14.86 -7.34
N SER A 66 -26.38 15.29 -8.26
CA SER A 66 -25.70 16.59 -8.16
C SER A 66 -26.65 17.77 -8.38
N TYR A 67 -27.60 17.66 -9.32
CA TYR A 67 -28.61 18.69 -9.54
C TYR A 67 -29.64 18.76 -8.40
N GLU A 68 -29.99 17.63 -7.78
CA GLU A 68 -30.82 17.62 -6.58
C GLU A 68 -30.13 18.36 -5.42
N ALA A 69 -28.82 18.11 -5.19
CA ALA A 69 -28.06 18.78 -4.14
C ALA A 69 -27.99 20.31 -4.30
N ASP A 70 -27.81 20.82 -5.53
CA ASP A 70 -27.79 22.26 -5.83
C ASP A 70 -29.17 22.94 -5.68
N THR A 71 -30.27 22.17 -5.69
CA THR A 71 -31.65 22.72 -5.66
C THR A 71 -32.37 22.56 -4.33
N THR A 72 -31.89 21.70 -3.41
CA THR A 72 -32.48 21.53 -2.08
C THR A 72 -31.52 21.96 -0.96
N TYR A 73 -31.76 23.14 -0.38
CA TYR A 73 -30.88 23.77 0.61
C TYR A 73 -30.86 23.12 2.01
N ASP A 74 -31.81 22.23 2.33
CA ASP A 74 -31.91 21.56 3.64
C ASP A 74 -32.54 20.16 3.48
N LEU A 75 -31.73 19.14 3.17
CA LEU A 75 -32.16 17.74 3.22
C LEU A 75 -31.11 16.87 3.92
N ASP A 76 -31.58 16.19 4.96
CA ASP A 76 -30.78 15.39 5.89
C ASP A 76 -30.03 14.26 5.15
N SER A 77 -28.71 14.15 5.32
CA SER A 77 -27.86 13.19 4.59
C SER A 77 -28.27 11.72 4.81
N SER A 78 -29.06 11.48 5.85
CA SER A 78 -29.69 10.19 6.18
C SER A 78 -30.79 9.76 5.20
N ALA A 79 -31.43 10.70 4.47
CA ALA A 79 -32.50 10.38 3.52
C ALA A 79 -31.97 9.82 2.20
N GLN A 80 -30.89 10.41 1.66
CA GLN A 80 -30.19 9.97 0.45
C GLN A 80 -29.70 8.51 0.55
N LEU A 81 -29.33 8.08 1.77
CA LEU A 81 -28.95 6.70 2.10
C LEU A 81 -29.93 5.65 1.54
N SER A 82 -31.23 5.91 1.70
CA SER A 82 -32.31 4.99 1.29
C SER A 82 -32.58 4.97 -0.22
N LYS A 83 -32.21 6.03 -0.95
CA LYS A 83 -32.48 6.20 -2.39
C LYS A 83 -31.79 5.12 -3.23
N HIS A 84 -30.57 4.77 -2.83
CA HIS A 84 -29.64 3.90 -3.58
C HIS A 84 -29.35 2.56 -2.92
N ASP A 85 -29.85 2.29 -1.71
CA ASP A 85 -29.74 0.97 -1.03
C ASP A 85 -30.15 -0.21 -1.93
N LYS A 86 -31.13 0.00 -2.82
CA LYS A 86 -31.57 -0.95 -3.86
C LYS A 86 -30.45 -1.44 -4.79
N LEU A 87 -29.36 -0.68 -4.94
CA LEU A 87 -28.22 -1.01 -5.78
C LEU A 87 -27.16 -1.87 -5.05
N LYS A 88 -27.27 -2.09 -3.73
CA LYS A 88 -26.30 -2.91 -2.96
C LYS A 88 -26.15 -4.32 -3.51
N GLY A 89 -27.22 -4.95 -3.99
CA GLY A 89 -27.16 -6.27 -4.63
C GLY A 89 -26.35 -6.28 -5.94
N LEU A 90 -26.45 -5.22 -6.75
CA LEU A 90 -25.64 -5.05 -7.96
C LEU A 90 -24.18 -4.72 -7.63
N PHE A 91 -23.94 -3.95 -6.57
CA PHE A 91 -22.59 -3.66 -6.11
C PHE A 91 -21.87 -4.94 -5.63
N LEU A 92 -22.54 -5.76 -4.82
CA LEU A 92 -22.06 -7.07 -4.37
C LEU A 92 -21.72 -8.00 -5.55
N LEU A 93 -22.54 -7.98 -6.62
CA LEU A 93 -22.24 -8.70 -7.86
C LEU A 93 -20.96 -8.18 -8.54
N LEU A 94 -20.79 -6.85 -8.66
CA LEU A 94 -19.63 -6.27 -9.35
C LEU A 94 -18.30 -6.44 -8.59
N VAL A 95 -18.34 -6.54 -7.26
CA VAL A 95 -17.13 -6.81 -6.44
C VAL A 95 -16.86 -8.30 -6.23
N SER A 96 -17.68 -9.20 -6.80
CA SER A 96 -17.50 -10.65 -6.65
C SER A 96 -16.25 -11.15 -7.41
N PRO A 97 -15.67 -12.30 -7.04
CA PRO A 97 -14.47 -12.84 -7.70
C PRO A 97 -14.62 -13.03 -9.22
N GLU A 98 -15.82 -13.38 -9.68
CA GLU A 98 -16.15 -13.66 -11.08
C GLU A 98 -15.88 -12.45 -11.99
N TYR A 99 -16.02 -11.23 -11.47
CA TYR A 99 -15.78 -9.97 -12.19
C TYR A 99 -14.44 -9.32 -11.81
N THR A 100 -14.08 -9.35 -10.53
CA THR A 100 -12.84 -8.70 -10.03
C THR A 100 -11.57 -9.47 -10.41
N GLN A 101 -11.64 -10.81 -10.51
CA GLN A 101 -10.53 -11.69 -10.88
C GLN A 101 -10.63 -12.18 -12.34
N HIS A 102 -11.50 -11.56 -13.16
CA HIS A 102 -11.73 -11.95 -14.55
C HIS A 102 -10.43 -11.92 -15.40
N ASN A 103 -10.19 -12.91 -16.25
CA ASN A 103 -8.91 -13.05 -16.97
C ASN A 103 -8.60 -11.92 -17.98
N ASP A 104 -9.63 -11.29 -18.54
CA ASP A 104 -9.47 -10.14 -19.46
C ASP A 104 -9.28 -8.83 -18.69
N MET A 105 -8.16 -8.14 -18.94
CA MET A 105 -7.80 -6.87 -18.29
C MET A 105 -8.72 -5.69 -18.65
N ASP A 106 -9.24 -5.60 -19.88
CA ASP A 106 -10.21 -4.55 -20.25
C ASP A 106 -11.51 -4.74 -19.48
N ILE A 107 -11.96 -5.99 -19.29
CA ILE A 107 -13.11 -6.31 -18.43
C ILE A 107 -12.83 -5.93 -16.97
N GLN A 108 -11.71 -6.34 -16.37
CA GLN A 108 -11.35 -5.93 -14.99
C GLN A 108 -11.37 -4.42 -14.82
N LEU A 109 -10.83 -3.66 -15.77
CA LEU A 109 -10.80 -2.20 -15.70
C LEU A 109 -12.19 -1.56 -15.88
N ARG A 110 -13.09 -2.18 -16.66
CA ARG A 110 -14.49 -1.73 -16.76
C ARG A 110 -15.29 -2.04 -15.51
N VAL A 111 -15.06 -3.18 -14.88
CA VAL A 111 -15.58 -3.51 -13.56
C VAL A 111 -15.06 -2.49 -12.54
N GLY A 112 -13.76 -2.18 -12.55
CA GLY A 112 -13.16 -1.14 -11.70
C GLY A 112 -13.80 0.24 -11.86
N VAL A 113 -14.08 0.68 -13.09
CA VAL A 113 -14.82 1.93 -13.35
C VAL A 113 -16.24 1.87 -12.78
N CYS A 114 -16.97 0.76 -12.98
CA CYS A 114 -18.32 0.59 -12.44
C CYS A 114 -18.32 0.61 -10.91
N VAL A 115 -17.41 -0.13 -10.28
CA VAL A 115 -17.23 -0.18 -8.81
C VAL A 115 -16.94 1.22 -8.28
N CYS A 116 -15.98 1.96 -8.86
CA CYS A 116 -15.67 3.32 -8.40
C CYS A 116 -16.85 4.29 -8.55
N LYS A 117 -17.60 4.23 -9.66
CA LYS A 117 -18.81 5.04 -9.84
C LYS A 117 -19.90 4.70 -8.82
N MET A 118 -20.11 3.42 -8.52
CA MET A 118 -21.03 3.01 -7.47
C MET A 118 -20.57 3.48 -6.08
N LEU A 119 -19.27 3.38 -5.76
CA LEU A 119 -18.73 3.98 -4.53
C LEU A 119 -19.00 5.48 -4.45
N LYS A 120 -18.93 6.21 -5.56
CA LYS A 120 -19.30 7.63 -5.63
C LYS A 120 -20.80 7.88 -5.41
N ILE A 121 -21.68 7.00 -5.88
CA ILE A 121 -23.14 7.05 -5.61
C ILE A 121 -23.44 6.78 -4.12
N PHE A 122 -22.70 5.88 -3.47
CA PHE A 122 -22.89 5.56 -2.05
C PHE A 122 -22.22 6.57 -1.08
N CYS A 123 -21.24 7.33 -1.57
CA CYS A 123 -20.49 8.35 -0.83
C CYS A 123 -21.45 9.33 -0.12
N PRO A 124 -21.23 9.66 1.18
CA PRO A 124 -20.05 9.36 2.01
C PRO A 124 -20.07 7.98 2.70
N ASN A 125 -21.09 7.15 2.47
CA ASN A 125 -21.30 5.92 3.24
C ASN A 125 -20.59 4.71 2.62
N ASN A 126 -20.13 3.77 3.46
CA ASN A 126 -19.66 2.48 2.99
C ASN A 126 -20.86 1.62 2.55
N PRO A 127 -20.95 1.17 1.28
CA PRO A 127 -22.05 0.31 0.83
C PRO A 127 -22.14 -1.04 1.55
N PHE A 128 -21.07 -1.48 2.22
CA PHE A 128 -21.06 -2.71 3.00
C PHE A 128 -21.55 -2.52 4.45
N SER A 129 -21.86 -1.29 4.88
CA SER A 129 -22.24 -1.04 6.28
C SER A 129 -23.52 -1.77 6.70
N GLY A 130 -23.40 -2.48 7.82
CA GLY A 130 -24.45 -3.34 8.36
C GLY A 130 -24.44 -4.79 7.83
N MET A 131 -23.50 -5.16 6.94
CA MET A 131 -23.31 -6.54 6.48
C MET A 131 -22.39 -7.32 7.44
N LEU A 132 -22.67 -8.60 7.65
CA LEU A 132 -21.87 -9.46 8.55
C LEU A 132 -20.37 -9.56 8.15
N GLU A 133 -20.07 -9.46 6.86
CA GLU A 133 -18.71 -9.56 6.31
C GLU A 133 -18.17 -8.20 5.83
N GLU A 134 -18.67 -7.07 6.38
CA GLU A 134 -18.32 -5.70 5.97
C GLU A 134 -16.80 -5.48 5.80
N ARG A 135 -15.99 -5.90 6.78
CA ARG A 135 -14.52 -5.76 6.75
C ARG A 135 -13.89 -6.53 5.58
N SER A 136 -14.36 -7.75 5.31
CA SER A 136 -13.86 -8.59 4.21
C SER A 136 -14.20 -8.00 2.85
N PHE A 137 -15.44 -7.53 2.66
CA PHE A 137 -15.85 -6.88 1.41
C PHE A 137 -15.13 -5.55 1.17
N THR A 138 -14.99 -4.73 2.23
CA THR A 138 -14.23 -3.47 2.19
C THR A 138 -12.77 -3.73 1.78
N LYS A 139 -12.10 -4.72 2.40
CA LYS A 139 -10.72 -5.10 2.07
C LYS A 139 -10.57 -5.60 0.63
N ASN A 140 -11.41 -6.55 0.21
CA ASN A 140 -11.33 -7.13 -1.14
C ASN A 140 -11.58 -6.07 -2.23
N THR A 141 -12.55 -5.17 -2.00
CA THR A 141 -12.85 -4.07 -2.91
C THR A 141 -11.69 -3.08 -3.01
N LEU A 142 -11.10 -2.68 -1.86
CA LEU A 142 -9.94 -1.81 -1.83
C LEU A 142 -8.74 -2.43 -2.56
N LEU A 143 -8.40 -3.70 -2.28
CA LEU A 143 -7.29 -4.39 -2.94
C LEU A 143 -7.51 -4.53 -4.46
N PHE A 144 -8.73 -4.79 -4.92
CA PHE A 144 -9.07 -4.80 -6.34
C PHE A 144 -8.87 -3.41 -6.99
N ILE A 145 -9.30 -2.34 -6.33
CA ILE A 145 -9.10 -0.96 -6.79
C ILE A 145 -7.60 -0.61 -6.86
N LEU A 146 -6.82 -0.95 -5.83
CA LEU A 146 -5.36 -0.73 -5.80
C LEU A 146 -4.65 -1.53 -6.91
N ALA A 147 -5.06 -2.77 -7.17
CA ALA A 147 -4.55 -3.58 -8.27
C ALA A 147 -4.89 -2.99 -9.66
N CYS A 148 -6.04 -2.33 -9.81
CA CYS A 148 -6.37 -1.56 -11.00
C CYS A 148 -5.51 -0.29 -11.12
N ILE A 149 -5.40 0.53 -10.06
CA ILE A 149 -4.60 1.76 -10.06
C ILE A 149 -3.12 1.47 -10.35
N SER A 150 -2.56 0.41 -9.77
CA SER A 150 -1.17 -0.02 -10.00
C SER A 150 -0.82 -0.27 -11.47
N LYS A 151 -1.80 -0.54 -12.34
CA LYS A 151 -1.57 -0.68 -13.79
C LYS A 151 -1.19 0.64 -14.47
N LEU A 152 -1.40 1.81 -13.84
CA LEU A 152 -0.92 3.12 -14.33
C LEU A 152 0.60 3.18 -14.49
N VAL A 153 1.37 2.40 -13.71
CA VAL A 153 2.83 2.32 -13.83
C VAL A 153 3.27 1.91 -15.24
N ASN A 154 2.44 1.14 -15.96
CA ASN A 154 2.71 0.65 -17.30
C ASN A 154 2.29 1.64 -18.41
N VAL A 155 1.54 2.70 -18.07
CA VAL A 155 1.07 3.71 -19.04
C VAL A 155 2.23 4.62 -19.41
N LYS A 156 2.68 4.52 -20.67
CA LYS A 156 3.78 5.33 -21.23
C LYS A 156 3.33 6.63 -21.91
N ASN A 157 2.02 6.75 -22.19
CA ASN A 157 1.40 7.94 -22.76
C ASN A 157 -0.14 7.83 -22.69
N LYS A 158 -0.81 8.97 -22.88
CA LYS A 158 -2.27 9.09 -22.81
C LYS A 158 -3.05 8.39 -23.94
N SER A 159 -2.37 7.79 -24.93
CA SER A 159 -3.03 7.05 -26.02
C SER A 159 -3.24 5.56 -25.73
N ASP A 160 -2.79 5.07 -24.57
CA ASP A 160 -3.07 3.69 -24.12
C ASP A 160 -4.59 3.45 -24.00
N ILE A 161 -5.08 2.35 -24.61
CA ILE A 161 -6.50 1.96 -24.61
C ILE A 161 -7.10 1.76 -23.21
N ASN A 162 -6.25 1.59 -22.20
CA ASN A 162 -6.62 1.44 -20.80
C ASN A 162 -6.56 2.75 -20.01
N TYR A 163 -5.81 3.75 -20.49
CA TYR A 163 -5.63 5.02 -19.80
C TYR A 163 -6.94 5.71 -19.42
N PRO A 164 -7.98 5.83 -20.28
CA PRO A 164 -9.24 6.45 -19.88
C PRO A 164 -9.93 5.76 -18.68
N LYS A 165 -9.83 4.43 -18.59
CA LYS A 165 -10.42 3.65 -17.49
C LYS A 165 -9.62 3.85 -16.20
N LEU A 166 -8.29 3.78 -16.30
CA LEU A 166 -7.36 3.99 -15.19
C LEU A 166 -7.45 5.40 -14.60
N HIS A 167 -7.53 6.41 -15.48
CA HIS A 167 -7.79 7.81 -15.14
C HIS A 167 -9.07 7.94 -14.31
N THR A 168 -10.20 7.43 -14.82
CA THR A 168 -11.49 7.52 -14.13
C THR A 168 -11.49 6.82 -12.78
N ILE A 169 -10.86 5.65 -12.67
CA ILE A 169 -10.69 4.93 -11.40
C ILE A 169 -9.92 5.81 -10.39
N LEU A 170 -8.72 6.28 -10.74
CA LEU A 170 -7.89 7.05 -9.81
C LEU A 170 -8.54 8.39 -9.45
N TYR A 171 -9.12 9.10 -10.42
CA TYR A 171 -9.79 10.37 -10.22
C TYR A 171 -10.94 10.25 -9.22
N ILE A 172 -11.83 9.26 -9.38
CA ILE A 172 -12.92 9.02 -8.43
C ILE A 172 -12.36 8.59 -7.05
N CYS A 173 -11.35 7.73 -7.01
CA CYS A 173 -10.75 7.29 -5.75
C CYS A 173 -10.16 8.44 -4.92
N CYS A 174 -9.59 9.46 -5.57
CA CYS A 174 -9.12 10.67 -4.91
C CYS A 174 -10.25 11.65 -4.55
N GLN A 175 -11.38 11.65 -5.27
CA GLN A 175 -12.56 12.47 -4.91
C GLN A 175 -13.24 12.00 -3.62
N ILE A 176 -13.31 10.68 -3.39
CA ILE A 176 -14.03 10.08 -2.25
C ILE A 176 -13.08 9.46 -1.21
N ASP A 177 -11.79 9.82 -1.25
CA ASP A 177 -10.73 9.39 -0.33
C ASP A 177 -10.67 7.86 -0.07
N VAL A 178 -10.88 7.01 -1.10
CA VAL A 178 -11.01 5.53 -0.95
C VAL A 178 -9.87 4.88 -0.17
N PHE A 179 -8.65 5.42 -0.27
CA PHE A 179 -7.48 4.86 0.41
C PHE A 179 -7.59 4.96 1.94
N LEU A 180 -8.40 5.87 2.50
CA LEU A 180 -8.68 5.95 3.94
C LEU A 180 -9.36 4.71 4.50
N TRP A 181 -9.99 3.89 3.66
CA TRP A 181 -10.60 2.63 4.07
C TRP A 181 -9.58 1.68 4.72
N CYS A 182 -8.27 1.79 4.45
CA CYS A 182 -7.27 0.98 5.15
C CYS A 182 -7.22 1.23 6.67
N ALA A 183 -7.62 2.42 7.15
CA ALA A 183 -7.63 2.74 8.58
C ALA A 183 -8.72 1.95 9.35
N SER A 184 -9.89 1.69 8.74
CA SER A 184 -10.98 0.93 9.38
C SER A 184 -10.83 -0.60 9.25
N LEU A 185 -9.89 -1.05 8.42
CA LEU A 185 -9.59 -2.47 8.22
C LEU A 185 -8.68 -3.08 9.30
N GLU A 186 -7.95 -2.24 10.05
CA GLU A 186 -6.97 -2.66 11.07
C GLU A 186 -5.89 -3.62 10.49
N ASP A 187 -5.49 -3.41 9.24
CA ASP A 187 -4.61 -4.32 8.49
C ASP A 187 -3.39 -3.59 7.90
N GLU A 188 -2.25 -3.80 8.55
CA GLU A 188 -0.94 -3.26 8.20
C GLU A 188 -0.54 -3.55 6.74
N ALA A 189 -0.85 -4.75 6.24
CA ALA A 189 -0.51 -5.15 4.87
C ALA A 189 -1.30 -4.33 3.84
N THR A 190 -2.57 -4.03 4.11
CA THR A 190 -3.40 -3.20 3.23
C THR A 190 -2.98 -1.73 3.30
N LEU A 191 -2.62 -1.19 4.48
CA LEU A 191 -2.02 0.14 4.57
C LEU A 191 -0.73 0.24 3.73
N PHE A 192 0.15 -0.76 3.86
CA PHE A 192 1.40 -0.77 3.10
C PHE A 192 1.15 -0.84 1.59
N GLU A 193 0.13 -1.56 1.14
CA GLU A 193 -0.25 -1.62 -0.28
C GLU A 193 -0.87 -0.31 -0.80
N CYS A 194 -1.66 0.41 0.01
CA CYS A 194 -2.10 1.77 -0.30
C CYS A 194 -0.89 2.71 -0.54
N ILE A 195 0.07 2.70 0.38
CA ILE A 195 1.28 3.54 0.31
C ILE A 195 2.13 3.15 -0.90
N LYS A 196 2.43 1.87 -1.09
CA LYS A 196 3.18 1.36 -2.26
C LYS A 196 2.50 1.72 -3.58
N THR A 197 1.17 1.58 -3.67
CA THR A 197 0.41 1.94 -4.89
C THR A 197 0.61 3.41 -5.24
N ALA A 198 0.47 4.32 -4.28
CA ALA A 198 0.66 5.76 -4.49
C ALA A 198 2.10 6.09 -4.93
N PHE A 199 3.11 5.56 -4.25
CA PHE A 199 4.51 5.75 -4.62
C PHE A 199 4.84 5.17 -5.99
N ASN A 200 4.30 4.01 -6.33
CA ASN A 200 4.54 3.34 -7.62
C ASN A 200 4.01 4.18 -8.79
N ILE A 201 2.79 4.70 -8.72
CA ILE A 201 2.24 5.53 -9.81
C ILE A 201 2.96 6.88 -9.95
N VAL A 202 3.44 7.47 -8.84
CA VAL A 202 4.23 8.71 -8.83
C VAL A 202 5.53 8.58 -9.64
N LYS A 203 6.11 7.38 -9.75
CA LYS A 203 7.34 7.11 -10.51
C LYS A 203 7.31 7.67 -11.94
N ASN A 204 6.23 7.36 -12.67
CA ASN A 204 6.04 7.69 -14.07
C ASN A 204 4.98 8.79 -14.27
N ILE A 205 4.73 9.63 -13.25
CA ILE A 205 3.64 10.62 -13.23
C ILE A 205 3.63 11.57 -14.44
N ASN A 206 4.80 11.87 -15.02
CA ASN A 206 4.93 12.71 -16.21
C ASN A 206 4.31 12.08 -17.48
N ASP A 207 4.21 10.75 -17.53
CA ASP A 207 3.73 10.01 -18.71
C ASP A 207 2.20 9.91 -18.76
N TRP A 208 1.55 9.91 -17.58
CA TRP A 208 0.11 9.66 -17.44
C TRP A 208 -0.69 10.79 -16.77
N ALA A 209 -0.10 11.78 -16.09
CA ALA A 209 -0.87 12.84 -15.43
C ALA A 209 -1.79 13.60 -16.40
N TRP A 210 -3.09 13.68 -16.11
CA TRP A 210 -4.08 14.29 -17.01
C TRP A 210 -3.90 15.80 -17.15
N THR A 211 -3.52 16.47 -16.07
CA THR A 211 -3.09 17.88 -16.00
C THR A 211 -1.60 17.96 -15.61
N GLU A 212 -1.13 19.13 -15.16
CA GLU A 212 0.23 19.32 -14.65
C GLU A 212 0.63 18.24 -13.62
N PRO A 213 1.77 17.54 -13.80
CA PRO A 213 2.19 16.46 -12.90
C PRO A 213 2.34 16.90 -11.43
N SER A 214 2.65 18.17 -11.18
CA SER A 214 2.72 18.77 -9.84
C SER A 214 1.36 18.78 -9.12
N VAL A 215 0.27 19.06 -9.83
CA VAL A 215 -1.10 19.07 -9.29
C VAL A 215 -1.53 17.66 -8.90
N ILE A 216 -1.25 16.67 -9.76
CA ILE A 216 -1.54 15.27 -9.47
C ILE A 216 -0.68 14.74 -8.33
N ARG A 217 0.61 15.12 -8.29
CA ARG A 217 1.51 14.77 -7.18
C ARG A 217 1.00 15.34 -5.86
N GLN A 218 0.52 16.58 -5.85
CA GLN A 218 -0.05 17.22 -4.67
C GLN A 218 -1.33 16.51 -4.20
N MET A 219 -2.27 16.21 -5.12
CA MET A 219 -3.49 15.47 -4.81
C MET A 219 -3.20 14.07 -4.20
N LEU A 220 -2.24 13.33 -4.76
CA LEU A 220 -1.80 12.05 -4.20
C LEU A 220 -1.12 12.23 -2.83
N LEU A 221 -0.33 13.29 -2.65
CA LEU A 221 0.34 13.59 -1.38
C LEU A 221 -0.68 13.92 -0.30
N ASP A 222 -1.68 14.75 -0.60
CA ASP A 222 -2.79 15.08 0.30
C ASP A 222 -3.54 13.82 0.75
N MET A 223 -3.83 12.91 -0.18
CA MET A 223 -4.47 11.63 0.14
C MET A 223 -3.59 10.74 1.04
N VAL A 224 -2.29 10.57 0.74
CA VAL A 224 -1.40 9.73 1.56
C VAL A 224 -1.13 10.37 2.94
N VAL A 225 -1.09 11.70 3.04
CA VAL A 225 -1.01 12.42 4.33
C VAL A 225 -2.24 12.12 5.19
N LYS A 226 -3.46 12.18 4.64
CA LYS A 226 -4.68 11.80 5.39
C LYS A 226 -4.62 10.33 5.82
N VAL A 227 -4.17 9.43 4.95
CA VAL A 227 -4.01 7.99 5.25
C VAL A 227 -3.08 7.77 6.44
N ILE A 228 -1.89 8.37 6.43
CA ILE A 228 -0.93 8.23 7.54
C ILE A 228 -1.48 8.83 8.85
N ALA A 229 -2.17 9.97 8.77
CA ALA A 229 -2.76 10.61 9.96
C ALA A 229 -3.93 9.81 10.57
N GLN A 230 -4.67 9.04 9.78
CA GLN A 230 -5.78 8.20 10.27
C GLN A 230 -5.36 6.76 10.62
N ALA A 231 -4.31 6.25 9.99
CA ALA A 231 -3.80 4.89 10.19
C ALA A 231 -2.47 4.86 10.97
N GLU A 232 -2.20 5.85 11.83
CA GLU A 232 -0.94 6.01 12.57
C GLU A 232 -0.57 4.76 13.38
N SER A 233 -1.55 4.11 13.99
CA SER A 233 -1.37 2.87 14.77
C SER A 233 -0.95 1.65 13.94
N LEU A 234 -1.08 1.69 12.61
CA LEU A 234 -0.72 0.63 11.68
C LEU A 234 0.64 0.87 10.98
N LEU A 235 1.38 1.94 11.37
CA LEU A 235 2.68 2.29 10.77
C LEU A 235 3.79 1.33 11.20
N THR A 236 3.91 0.22 10.47
CA THR A 236 4.95 -0.78 10.71
C THR A 236 6.35 -0.29 10.38
N ARG A 237 7.34 -0.95 10.98
CA ARG A 237 8.77 -0.82 10.67
C ARG A 237 9.05 -0.87 9.16
N GLU A 238 8.38 -1.76 8.44
CA GLU A 238 8.59 -1.98 6.99
C GLU A 238 8.09 -0.79 6.16
N ILE A 239 6.93 -0.23 6.51
CA ILE A 239 6.39 0.99 5.89
C ILE A 239 7.36 2.16 6.07
N ILE A 240 7.89 2.34 7.29
CA ILE A 240 8.86 3.40 7.58
C ILE A 240 10.14 3.20 6.77
N ILE A 241 10.72 1.99 6.74
CA ILE A 241 11.93 1.69 5.96
C ILE A 241 11.71 2.02 4.49
N TYR A 242 10.61 1.55 3.89
CA TYR A 242 10.28 1.80 2.49
C TYR A 242 10.24 3.30 2.14
N ILE A 243 9.65 4.14 3.01
CA ILE A 243 9.60 5.59 2.80
C ILE A 243 11.00 6.21 2.96
N LEU A 244 11.80 5.77 3.94
CA LEU A 244 13.13 6.31 4.22
C LEU A 244 14.16 5.93 3.15
N GLU A 245 14.06 4.76 2.53
CA GLU A 245 14.96 4.34 1.44
C GLU A 245 14.81 5.23 0.18
N LEU A 246 13.62 5.79 -0.06
CA LEU A 246 13.39 6.74 -1.15
C LEU A 246 14.08 8.11 -0.94
N LEU A 247 14.58 8.40 0.28
CA LEU A 247 15.29 9.64 0.60
C LEU A 247 16.77 9.61 0.20
N ILE A 248 17.35 8.43 -0.03
CA ILE A 248 18.79 8.22 -0.23
C ILE A 248 19.14 7.73 -1.64
N GLU A 249 20.43 7.63 -1.96
CA GLU A 249 20.88 7.01 -3.21
C GLU A 249 20.69 5.48 -3.16
N PRO A 250 20.36 4.82 -4.28
CA PRO A 250 20.21 5.37 -5.63
C PRO A 250 18.82 5.97 -5.93
N ALA A 251 17.83 5.84 -5.04
CA ALA A 251 16.45 6.28 -5.29
C ALA A 251 16.37 7.78 -5.56
N ARG A 252 17.12 8.60 -4.82
CA ARG A 252 17.20 10.06 -5.00
C ARG A 252 17.55 10.49 -6.43
N SER A 253 18.53 9.83 -7.06
CA SER A 253 18.95 10.14 -8.43
C SER A 253 18.13 9.41 -9.50
N THR A 254 17.75 8.15 -9.26
CA THR A 254 17.06 7.30 -10.25
C THR A 254 15.54 7.45 -10.27
N GLN A 255 14.93 7.96 -9.19
CA GLN A 255 13.48 8.06 -8.99
C GLN A 255 13.09 9.45 -8.42
N PRO A 256 13.45 10.56 -9.09
CA PRO A 256 13.34 11.91 -8.52
C PRO A 256 11.91 12.33 -8.13
N GLN A 257 10.89 11.81 -8.81
CA GLN A 257 9.48 12.08 -8.44
C GLN A 257 9.09 11.39 -7.12
N GLN A 258 9.48 10.12 -6.94
CA GLN A 258 9.23 9.36 -5.71
C GLN A 258 10.06 9.90 -4.54
N HIS A 259 11.31 10.30 -4.79
CA HIS A 259 12.15 10.99 -3.80
C HIS A 259 11.51 12.30 -3.31
N THR A 260 11.06 13.15 -4.24
CA THR A 260 10.37 14.40 -3.91
C THR A 260 9.10 14.13 -3.10
N PHE A 261 8.31 13.14 -3.50
CA PHE A 261 7.10 12.72 -2.80
C PHE A 261 7.38 12.18 -1.39
N ALA A 262 8.41 11.34 -1.22
CA ALA A 262 8.82 10.82 0.10
C ALA A 262 9.27 11.95 1.03
N ARG A 263 10.05 12.90 0.52
CA ARG A 263 10.50 14.08 1.27
C ARG A 263 9.32 14.92 1.74
N ASP A 264 8.43 15.29 0.83
CA ASP A 264 7.30 16.17 1.12
C ASP A 264 6.24 15.48 2.00
N LEU A 265 6.15 14.14 1.93
CA LEU A 265 5.35 13.31 2.83
C LEU A 265 5.92 13.36 4.26
N VAL A 266 7.20 13.02 4.44
CA VAL A 266 7.86 13.01 5.77
C VAL A 266 7.73 14.35 6.48
N ILE A 267 7.92 15.47 5.78
CA ILE A 267 7.70 16.82 6.35
C ILE A 267 6.26 16.95 6.88
N ARG A 268 5.27 16.61 6.05
CA ARG A 268 3.85 16.81 6.38
C ARG A 268 3.28 15.82 7.39
N THR A 269 3.92 14.66 7.58
CA THR A 269 3.49 13.62 8.52
C THR A 269 4.48 13.40 9.66
N THR A 270 5.39 14.35 9.92
CA THR A 270 6.40 14.21 10.99
C THR A 270 5.76 13.86 12.33
N SER A 271 4.70 14.56 12.75
CA SER A 271 4.01 14.30 14.03
C SER A 271 3.47 12.87 14.18
N HIS A 272 3.20 12.15 13.09
CA HIS A 272 2.68 10.78 13.08
C HIS A 272 3.78 9.72 12.88
N MET A 273 4.89 10.09 12.24
CA MET A 273 6.00 9.17 11.93
C MET A 273 7.19 9.30 12.87
N GLU A 274 7.31 10.40 13.62
CA GLU A 274 8.49 10.78 14.40
C GLU A 274 8.94 9.69 15.37
N TYR A 275 8.03 9.17 16.21
CA TYR A 275 8.34 8.10 17.15
C TYR A 275 8.88 6.84 16.44
N ASN A 276 8.20 6.41 15.38
CA ASN A 276 8.55 5.21 14.63
C ASN A 276 9.91 5.37 13.92
N ILE A 277 10.19 6.55 13.35
CA ILE A 277 11.49 6.89 12.75
C ILE A 277 12.59 6.90 13.81
N GLN A 278 12.40 7.61 14.93
CA GLN A 278 13.40 7.73 15.99
C GLN A 278 13.72 6.37 16.62
N MET A 279 12.71 5.55 16.92
CA MET A 279 12.89 4.19 17.44
C MET A 279 13.60 3.28 16.44
N LEU A 280 13.26 3.34 15.15
CA LEU A 280 13.95 2.59 14.10
C LEU A 280 15.43 2.96 14.02
N LEU A 281 15.76 4.25 14.01
CA LEU A 281 17.13 4.75 13.93
C LEU A 281 17.92 4.44 15.20
N GLN A 282 17.33 4.59 16.38
CA GLN A 282 17.93 4.25 17.67
C GLN A 282 18.30 2.76 17.72
N ASN A 283 17.38 1.88 17.32
CA ASN A 283 17.61 0.43 17.28
C ASN A 283 18.69 0.06 16.24
N ALA A 284 18.66 0.66 15.04
CA ALA A 284 19.67 0.44 14.00
C ALA A 284 21.07 0.91 14.42
N LEU A 285 21.16 2.02 15.16
CA LEU A 285 22.41 2.48 15.74
C LEU A 285 22.89 1.52 16.84
N ILE A 286 22.06 1.16 17.83
CA ILE A 286 22.46 0.27 18.93
C ILE A 286 22.99 -1.07 18.41
N ALA A 287 22.23 -1.75 17.53
CA ALA A 287 22.60 -3.06 16.99
C ALA A 287 23.91 -3.05 16.20
N GLY A 288 24.26 -1.92 15.57
CA GLY A 288 25.44 -1.79 14.72
C GLY A 288 25.37 -2.67 13.46
N ASN A 289 26.49 -2.75 12.75
CA ASN A 289 26.58 -3.61 11.56
C ASN A 289 27.39 -4.86 11.92
N VAL A 290 26.69 -5.91 12.35
CA VAL A 290 27.28 -7.23 12.55
C VAL A 290 27.63 -7.80 11.18
N GLU A 291 28.91 -7.85 10.83
CA GLU A 291 29.37 -8.58 9.65
C GLU A 291 29.23 -10.09 9.92
N PRO A 292 28.74 -10.90 8.95
CA PRO A 292 28.91 -12.34 9.04
C PRO A 292 30.40 -12.64 9.03
N GLN A 293 30.93 -13.11 10.16
CA GLN A 293 32.35 -13.44 10.28
C GLN A 293 32.68 -14.53 9.25
N LYS A 294 33.65 -14.27 8.37
CA LYS A 294 34.31 -15.33 7.61
C LYS A 294 35.07 -16.17 8.62
N GLU A 295 34.70 -17.45 8.74
CA GLU A 295 35.46 -18.42 9.50
C GLU A 295 36.85 -18.59 8.87
N THR A 296 37.83 -17.85 9.40
CA THR A 296 39.24 -18.12 9.17
C THR A 296 39.64 -19.29 10.06
N GLY A 297 39.57 -20.50 9.50
CA GLY A 297 40.04 -21.70 10.17
C GLY A 297 41.55 -21.68 10.38
N GLU A 298 41.97 -21.43 11.63
CA GLU A 298 43.33 -21.75 12.10
C GLU A 298 43.21 -22.85 13.15
N LEU A 299 43.69 -24.05 12.82
CA LEU A 299 43.75 -25.18 13.75
C LEU A 299 44.84 -24.93 14.79
N SER A 300 44.50 -25.05 16.07
CA SER A 300 45.46 -25.24 17.15
C SER A 300 45.53 -26.72 17.52
N GLU A 301 46.71 -27.32 17.36
CA GLU A 301 46.97 -28.70 17.75
C GLU A 301 46.99 -28.85 19.29
N SER A 302 46.38 -29.91 19.81
CA SER A 302 46.72 -30.48 21.11
C SER A 302 46.56 -32.00 21.07
N LYS A 303 47.60 -32.73 21.51
CA LYS A 303 47.77 -34.17 21.33
C LYS A 303 47.33 -34.99 22.55
N HIS A 304 47.12 -36.28 22.25
CA HIS A 304 47.03 -37.48 23.09
C HIS A 304 45.58 -37.99 23.28
N ALA A 305 45.17 -39.08 22.63
CA ALA A 305 45.61 -40.48 22.79
C ALA A 305 45.28 -41.02 24.20
N SER A 306 44.48 -42.07 24.38
CA SER A 306 43.91 -43.05 23.43
C SER A 306 42.51 -43.54 23.95
N GLU A 307 41.77 -44.53 23.39
CA GLU A 307 42.13 -45.67 22.53
C GLU A 307 40.92 -46.24 21.73
N GLU A 308 41.11 -47.44 21.17
CA GLU A 308 40.25 -48.34 20.40
C GLU A 308 38.86 -48.72 21.02
N ASN A 309 37.81 -49.19 20.31
CA ASN A 309 37.68 -49.75 18.94
C ASN A 309 36.29 -49.54 18.28
N VAL A 310 36.29 -49.74 16.97
CA VAL A 310 35.25 -49.67 15.91
C VAL A 310 33.94 -50.46 16.14
N GLU A 311 32.77 -49.87 15.80
CA GLU A 311 31.83 -50.40 14.77
C GLU A 311 30.76 -49.37 14.33
N GLU A 312 30.29 -49.49 13.09
CA GLU A 312 29.49 -48.50 12.36
C GLU A 312 27.96 -48.74 12.49
N THR A 313 27.12 -47.69 12.40
CA THR A 313 26.13 -47.46 11.30
C THR A 313 25.03 -46.43 11.62
N SER A 314 24.94 -45.41 10.74
CA SER A 314 23.75 -44.71 10.21
C SER A 314 22.52 -44.31 11.07
N ASP A 315 22.21 -43.01 10.93
CA ASP A 315 20.89 -42.40 10.72
C ASP A 315 19.85 -42.34 11.86
N SER A 316 19.72 -41.14 12.43
CA SER A 316 18.43 -40.41 12.39
C SER A 316 18.64 -38.91 12.62
N ASP A 317 18.51 -38.11 11.56
CA ASP A 317 18.56 -36.65 11.66
C ASP A 317 17.30 -36.09 12.35
N THR A 318 17.50 -35.38 13.45
CA THR A 318 16.55 -34.37 13.93
C THR A 318 17.11 -32.98 13.65
N GLU A 319 16.86 -32.47 12.44
CA GLU A 319 17.13 -31.07 12.10
C GLU A 319 16.13 -30.17 12.85
N SER A 320 16.56 -29.61 13.98
CA SER A 320 15.90 -28.45 14.58
C SER A 320 16.35 -27.18 13.86
N GLU A 321 15.47 -26.61 13.02
CA GLU A 321 15.75 -25.38 12.27
C GLU A 321 16.14 -24.21 13.19
N VAL A 322 17.39 -23.75 13.12
CA VAL A 322 17.88 -22.56 13.85
C VAL A 322 17.60 -21.30 13.03
N ASN A 323 16.33 -20.90 12.96
CA ASN A 323 15.91 -19.63 12.37
C ASN A 323 15.94 -18.50 13.41
N GLY A 324 17.05 -17.74 13.49
CA GLY A 324 17.21 -16.71 14.54
C GLY A 324 18.14 -15.52 14.28
N SER A 325 18.82 -15.41 13.13
CA SER A 325 19.93 -14.46 12.94
C SER A 325 19.67 -13.24 12.03
N HIS A 326 18.50 -13.14 11.38
CA HIS A 326 18.30 -12.20 10.26
C HIS A 326 17.73 -10.79 10.58
N GLN A 327 17.53 -10.39 11.85
CA GLN A 327 16.77 -9.17 12.19
C GLN A 327 17.47 -8.07 13.03
N LEU A 328 18.78 -8.18 13.30
CA LEU A 328 19.45 -7.26 14.23
C LEU A 328 19.52 -5.79 13.74
N ASN A 329 19.82 -5.53 12.46
CA ASN A 329 19.83 -4.17 11.91
C ASN A 329 19.18 -4.09 10.52
N PRO A 330 17.98 -3.47 10.39
CA PRO A 330 17.20 -3.49 9.15
C PRO A 330 17.64 -2.41 8.16
N LEU A 331 18.30 -1.34 8.63
CA LEU A 331 18.82 -0.25 7.82
C LEU A 331 20.29 -0.49 7.45
N GLY A 332 21.01 -1.25 8.28
CA GLY A 332 22.38 -1.72 8.04
C GLY A 332 23.31 -0.60 7.57
N GLU A 333 23.76 -0.70 6.33
CA GLU A 333 24.67 0.26 5.69
C GLU A 333 24.02 1.63 5.44
N HIS A 334 22.71 1.70 5.27
CA HIS A 334 21.96 2.91 4.93
C HIS A 334 21.67 3.82 6.13
N THR A 335 21.77 3.32 7.36
CA THR A 335 21.45 4.06 8.61
C THR A 335 22.02 5.49 8.63
N PHE A 336 23.33 5.66 8.39
CA PHE A 336 23.98 6.97 8.40
C PHE A 336 23.60 7.87 7.22
N LEU A 337 23.20 7.29 6.08
CA LEU A 337 22.71 8.05 4.92
C LEU A 337 21.29 8.57 5.17
N ILE A 338 20.45 7.75 5.79
CA ILE A 338 19.07 8.09 6.17
C ILE A 338 19.08 9.18 7.25
N ILE A 339 19.92 9.06 8.29
CA ILE A 339 20.06 10.11 9.32
C ILE A 339 20.47 11.44 8.68
N TYR A 340 21.44 11.43 7.77
CA TYR A 340 21.85 12.64 7.05
C TYR A 340 20.70 13.22 6.23
N ALA A 341 20.02 12.40 5.41
CA ALA A 341 18.88 12.84 4.61
C ALA A 341 17.76 13.43 5.48
N LEU A 342 17.39 12.76 6.58
CA LEU A 342 16.37 13.25 7.51
C LEU A 342 16.76 14.57 8.18
N HIS A 343 18.02 14.77 8.57
CA HIS A 343 18.46 16.05 9.11
C HIS A 343 18.30 17.19 8.09
N THR A 344 18.62 16.96 6.81
CA THR A 344 18.42 17.96 5.74
C THR A 344 16.95 18.27 5.42
N ILE A 345 16.02 17.48 5.96
CA ILE A 345 14.56 17.58 5.76
C ILE A 345 13.90 18.22 6.98
N GLN A 346 14.16 17.66 8.18
CA GLN A 346 13.63 18.13 9.44
C GLN A 346 14.51 17.68 10.61
N GLU A 347 15.22 18.63 11.23
CA GLU A 347 16.21 18.35 12.27
C GLU A 347 15.63 17.65 13.52
N SER A 348 14.34 17.88 13.85
CA SER A 348 13.69 17.27 15.02
C SER A 348 13.65 15.74 14.96
N LEU A 349 13.56 15.16 13.75
CA LEU A 349 13.60 13.71 13.54
C LEU A 349 14.97 13.09 13.94
N VAL A 350 16.03 13.90 14.00
CA VAL A 350 17.40 13.47 14.27
C VAL A 350 17.92 13.93 15.64
N ALA A 351 17.43 15.03 16.18
CA ALA A 351 17.94 15.59 17.44
C ALA A 351 17.96 14.56 18.61
N PRO A 352 16.92 13.73 18.85
CA PRO A 352 16.94 12.75 19.95
C PRO A 352 17.93 11.59 19.78
N ILE A 353 18.40 11.30 18.57
CA ILE A 353 19.38 10.23 18.31
C ILE A 353 20.84 10.71 18.27
N LEU A 354 21.08 12.04 18.31
CA LEU A 354 22.43 12.61 18.34
C LEU A 354 23.31 12.06 19.49
N PRO A 355 22.83 11.86 20.73
CA PRO A 355 23.63 11.27 21.81
C PRO A 355 24.12 9.85 21.47
N THR A 356 23.29 9.05 20.80
CA THR A 356 23.63 7.69 20.35
C THR A 356 24.71 7.71 19.25
N ILE A 357 24.68 8.72 18.37
CA ILE A 357 25.71 8.92 17.34
C ILE A 357 27.04 9.35 17.99
N GLU A 358 27.00 10.16 19.05
CA GLU A 358 28.18 10.53 19.85
C GLU A 358 28.79 9.29 20.55
N LEU A 359 27.97 8.43 21.16
CA LEU A 359 28.43 7.16 21.73
C LEU A 359 29.12 6.27 20.67
N LYS A 360 28.65 6.29 19.42
CA LYS A 360 29.31 5.57 18.31
C LYS A 360 30.66 6.15 17.88
N LEU A 361 31.01 7.41 18.21
CA LEU A 361 32.40 7.90 18.09
C LEU A 361 33.36 7.17 19.05
N LYS A 362 32.83 6.65 20.16
CA LYS A 362 33.56 5.88 21.19
C LYS A 362 33.48 4.36 20.95
N SER A 363 32.86 3.91 19.84
CA SER A 363 32.74 2.49 19.48
C SER A 363 34.11 1.83 19.30
N PRO A 364 34.29 0.55 19.69
CA PRO A 364 35.50 -0.22 19.36
C PRO A 364 35.70 -0.40 17.84
N SER A 365 34.62 -0.36 17.04
CA SER A 365 34.68 -0.51 15.58
C SER A 365 35.18 0.77 14.89
N GLU A 366 36.33 0.71 14.23
CA GLU A 366 36.83 1.84 13.41
C GLU A 366 35.83 2.23 12.31
N ARG A 367 35.18 1.24 11.69
CA ARG A 367 34.15 1.42 10.66
C ARG A 367 32.99 2.29 11.18
N GLU A 368 32.52 2.03 12.40
CA GLU A 368 31.48 2.85 13.04
C GLU A 368 32.00 4.24 13.40
N ARG A 369 33.14 4.36 14.08
CA ARG A 369 33.73 5.67 14.45
C ARG A 369 33.88 6.58 13.23
N LYS A 370 34.39 6.03 12.12
CA LYS A 370 34.60 6.73 10.85
C LYS A 370 33.29 7.16 10.19
N ARG A 371 32.20 6.42 10.38
CA ARG A 371 30.86 6.77 9.88
C ARG A 371 30.22 7.86 10.73
N SER A 372 30.20 7.72 12.06
CA SER A 372 29.72 8.76 12.97
C SER A 372 30.48 10.08 12.78
N PHE A 373 31.80 10.03 12.68
CA PHE A 373 32.62 11.22 12.42
C PHE A 373 32.27 11.89 11.08
N ARG A 374 32.17 11.12 9.99
CA ARG A 374 31.77 11.64 8.67
C ARG A 374 30.36 12.20 8.64
N LEU A 375 29.43 11.59 9.38
CA LEU A 375 28.06 12.08 9.52
C LEU A 375 28.08 13.43 10.26
N LEU A 376 28.60 13.48 11.48
CA LEU A 376 28.66 14.71 12.29
C LEU A 376 29.42 15.84 11.56
N ALA A 377 30.54 15.54 10.90
CA ALA A 377 31.26 16.51 10.10
C ALA A 377 30.41 17.12 8.96
N ARG A 378 29.50 16.35 8.35
CA ARG A 378 28.53 16.88 7.37
C ARG A 378 27.44 17.71 8.05
N LEU A 379 26.83 17.19 9.12
CA LEU A 379 25.76 17.89 9.86
C LEU A 379 26.24 19.29 10.31
N PHE A 380 27.44 19.40 10.89
CA PHE A 380 28.03 20.69 11.30
C PHE A 380 28.61 21.55 10.17
N SER A 381 28.69 21.04 8.93
CA SER A 381 29.18 21.82 7.77
C SER A 381 28.06 22.44 6.93
N GLU A 382 26.80 22.07 7.16
CA GLU A 382 25.69 22.67 6.42
C GLU A 382 25.32 24.04 7.01
N PRO A 383 25.10 25.06 6.16
CA PRO A 383 24.57 26.33 6.63
C PRO A 383 23.13 26.11 7.11
N ALA A 384 22.86 26.47 8.37
CA ALA A 384 21.55 26.33 8.98
C ALA A 384 20.47 26.98 8.11
N LYS A 385 19.53 26.16 7.59
CA LYS A 385 18.38 26.63 6.83
C LYS A 385 17.30 27.07 7.83
N ASP A 386 17.38 28.34 8.21
CA ASP A 386 16.42 29.03 9.08
C ASP A 386 16.22 28.40 10.47
N SER A 387 17.32 28.13 11.19
CA SER A 387 17.24 27.91 12.63
C SER A 387 17.02 29.25 13.36
N SER A 388 15.85 29.44 13.95
CA SER A 388 15.76 30.20 15.20
C SER A 388 16.78 29.59 16.19
N PRO A 389 17.54 30.39 16.95
CA PRO A 389 18.75 29.89 17.60
C PRO A 389 18.44 28.75 18.57
N ILE A 390 18.97 27.55 18.25
CA ILE A 390 18.98 26.41 19.15
C ILE A 390 19.87 26.78 20.34
N SER A 391 19.24 27.24 21.43
CA SER A 391 19.93 27.55 22.67
C SER A 391 20.30 26.24 23.37
N PHE A 392 21.54 25.79 23.16
CA PHE A 392 22.19 24.82 24.04
C PHE A 392 22.64 25.51 25.33
N LEU A 393 21.76 25.50 26.34
CA LEU A 393 22.08 25.68 27.77
C LEU A 393 21.16 24.80 28.60
#